data_AF-A0A975WE88-F1
#
_entry.id   AF-A0A975WE88-F1
#
_cell.length_a   1.000
_cell.length_b   1.000
_cell.length_c   1.000
_cell.angle_alpha   90.00
_cell.angle_beta   90.00
_cell.angle_gamma   90.00
#
_symmetry.space_group_name_H-M   'P 1'
#
loop_
_entity.id
_entity.type
_entity.pdbx_description
1 polymer ?
#
loop_
_entity_poly.entity_id
_entity_poly.type
_entity_poly.pdbx_seq_one_letter_code
_entity_poly.pdbx_strand_id
1 'polypeptide(L)'
;MPRDFYFTPPHTAFVLANAAAICSSASLLGGPVAKARVHRLIDDMSLAPPLTSRLKRELGALEELLSLEKVQDFDSVEAERFALIDPSDPVVEDICLLLDGLRHARAQTADIPA
;
A
#
# COMPACT_ATOMS: atom_id res chain seq x y z
N MET A 1 -14.05 19.40 -26.51
CA MET A 1 -12.66 19.20 -26.06
C MET A 1 -12.62 17.90 -25.28
N PRO A 2 -12.20 16.75 -25.84
CA PRO A 2 -12.04 15.56 -25.01
C PRO A 2 -10.75 15.67 -24.20
N ARG A 3 -10.89 15.44 -22.90
CA ARG A 3 -9.90 15.59 -21.84
C ARG A 3 -8.67 14.72 -22.07
N ASP A 4 -7.52 15.30 -21.77
CA ASP A 4 -6.20 14.70 -21.86
C ASP A 4 -6.11 13.36 -21.09
N PHE A 5 -5.57 12.37 -21.80
CA PHE A 5 -4.79 11.20 -21.37
C PHE A 5 -5.06 10.56 -20.00
N TYR A 6 -5.59 9.33 -20.06
CA TYR A 6 -5.59 8.31 -19.00
C TYR A 6 -4.17 7.89 -18.60
N PHE A 7 -3.34 8.81 -18.10
CA PHE A 7 -2.10 8.41 -17.43
C PHE A 7 -2.49 7.85 -16.06
N THR A 8 -2.62 6.52 -15.98
CA THR A 8 -2.75 5.86 -14.68
C THR A 8 -1.49 6.19 -13.89
N PRO A 9 -1.59 6.87 -12.74
CA PRO A 9 -0.42 7.23 -11.97
C PRO A 9 0.42 5.98 -11.64
N PRO A 10 1.76 6.05 -11.64
CA PRO A 10 2.61 4.89 -11.41
C PRO A 10 2.27 4.14 -10.12
N HIS A 11 1.94 4.87 -9.05
CA HIS A 11 1.50 4.27 -7.78
C HIS A 11 0.16 3.52 -7.90
N THR A 12 -0.78 4.01 -8.70
CA THR A 12 -2.05 3.32 -8.97
C THR A 12 -1.81 2.05 -9.77
N ALA A 13 -1.00 2.13 -10.82
CA ALA A 13 -0.64 0.97 -11.63
C ALA A 13 0.06 -0.12 -10.79
N PHE A 14 1.00 0.28 -9.93
CA PHE A 14 1.69 -0.63 -9.03
C PHE A 14 0.76 -1.31 -8.02
N VAL A 15 -0.12 -0.55 -7.37
CA VAL A 15 -1.08 -1.09 -6.39
C VAL A 15 -2.04 -2.08 -7.03
N LEU A 16 -2.54 -1.79 -8.24
CA LEU A 16 -3.44 -2.70 -8.96
C LEU A 16 -2.71 -3.97 -9.43
N ALA A 17 -1.47 -3.84 -9.93
CA ALA A 17 -0.67 -4.99 -10.35
C ALA A 17 -0.32 -5.94 -9.20
N ASN A 18 -0.15 -5.40 -7.98
CA ASN A 18 0.23 -6.16 -6.79
C ASN A 18 -0.93 -6.36 -5.80
N ALA A 19 -2.17 -6.14 -6.22
CA ALA A 19 -3.34 -6.10 -5.35
C ALA A 19 -3.47 -7.32 -4.41
N ALA A 20 -3.27 -8.53 -4.94
CA ALA A 20 -3.36 -9.77 -4.17
C ALA A 20 -2.25 -9.89 -3.11
N ALA A 21 -1.02 -9.52 -3.46
CA ALA A 21 0.12 -9.54 -2.56
C ALA A 21 -0.05 -8.50 -1.45
N ILE A 22 -0.42 -7.27 -1.80
CA ILE A 22 -0.69 -6.19 -0.84
C ILE A 22 -1.83 -6.58 0.12
N CYS A 23 -2.92 -7.19 -0.37
CA CYS A 23 -4.00 -7.65 0.51
C CYS A 23 -3.56 -8.76 1.47
N SER A 24 -2.70 -9.67 1.01
CA SER A 24 -2.16 -10.77 1.82
C SER A 24 -1.23 -10.23 2.91
N SER A 25 -0.29 -9.36 2.54
CA SER A 25 0.60 -8.67 3.47
C SER A 25 -0.17 -7.83 4.47
N ALA A 26 -1.17 -7.06 4.04
CA ALA A 26 -2.01 -6.26 4.95
C ALA A 26 -2.80 -7.12 5.94
N SER A 27 -3.29 -8.29 5.49
CA SER A 27 -3.95 -9.26 6.36
C SER A 27 -3.01 -9.87 7.38
N LEU A 28 -1.76 -10.13 6.99
CA LEU A 28 -0.74 -10.68 7.86
C LEU A 28 -0.34 -9.66 8.94
N LEU A 29 -0.03 -8.44 8.52
CA LEU A 29 0.51 -7.37 9.36
C LEU A 29 -0.55 -6.72 10.25
N GLY A 30 -1.69 -6.31 9.71
CA GLY A 30 -2.73 -5.56 10.44
C GLY A 30 -4.06 -6.29 10.58
N GLY A 31 -4.10 -7.57 10.20
CA GLY A 31 -5.30 -8.40 10.34
C GLY A 31 -6.44 -8.05 9.38
N PRO A 32 -7.67 -8.53 9.66
CA PRO A 32 -8.83 -8.36 8.79
C PRO A 32 -9.22 -6.91 8.55
N VAL A 33 -8.99 -6.03 9.53
CA VAL A 33 -9.30 -4.59 9.43
C VAL A 33 -8.38 -3.91 8.43
N ALA A 34 -7.07 -4.19 8.48
CA ALA A 34 -6.11 -3.67 7.52
C ALA A 34 -6.38 -4.21 6.10
N LYS A 35 -6.67 -5.52 5.97
CA LYS A 35 -7.09 -6.11 4.69
C LYS A 35 -8.31 -5.40 4.09
N ALA A 36 -9.35 -5.14 4.90
CA ALA A 36 -10.55 -4.47 4.42
C ALA A 36 -10.28 -3.02 3.99
N ARG A 37 -9.38 -2.31 4.67
CA ARG A 37 -8.94 -0.96 4.28
C ARG A 37 -8.22 -0.96 2.94
N VAL A 38 -7.27 -1.88 2.76
CA VAL A 38 -6.52 -2.04 1.50
C VAL A 38 -7.42 -2.45 0.34
N HIS A 39 -8.37 -3.35 0.57
CA HIS A 39 -9.33 -3.75 -0.46
C HIS A 39 -10.14 -2.55 -0.96
N ARG A 40 -10.64 -1.72 -0.04
CA ARG A 40 -11.35 -0.47 -0.40
C ARG A 40 -10.46 0.50 -1.17
N LEU A 41 -9.17 0.59 -0.84
CA LEU A 41 -8.22 1.42 -1.58
C LEU A 41 -8.03 0.93 -3.02
N ILE A 42 -7.89 -0.39 -3.21
CA ILE A 42 -7.78 -1.02 -4.53
C ILE A 42 -9.06 -0.81 -5.33
N ASP A 43 -10.23 -1.01 -4.71
CA ASP A 43 -11.53 -0.76 -5.32
C ASP A 43 -11.65 0.71 -5.75
N ASP A 44 -11.35 1.65 -4.84
CA ASP A 44 -11.37 3.09 -5.11
C ASP A 44 -10.41 3.45 -6.26
N MET A 45 -9.22 2.83 -6.35
CA MET A 45 -8.26 3.03 -7.44
C MET A 45 -8.70 2.43 -8.79
N SER A 46 -9.36 1.28 -8.76
CA SER A 46 -9.83 0.58 -9.96
C SER A 46 -10.92 1.35 -10.71
N LEU A 47 -11.67 2.19 -9.99
CA LEU A 47 -12.74 3.03 -10.54
C LEU A 47 -12.23 4.29 -11.26
N ALA A 48 -10.90 4.47 -11.36
CA ALA A 48 -10.24 5.61 -11.97
C ALA A 48 -10.76 7.02 -11.54
N PRO A 49 -11.05 7.27 -10.25
CA PRO A 49 -11.45 8.60 -9.80
C PRO A 49 -10.27 9.57 -9.84
N PRO A 50 -10.51 10.90 -9.95
CA PRO A 50 -9.47 11.90 -9.73
C PRO A 50 -8.80 11.69 -8.36
N LEU A 51 -7.48 11.87 -8.29
CA LEU A 51 -6.68 11.72 -7.08
C LEU A 51 -7.19 12.62 -5.94
N THR A 52 -8.04 12.04 -5.08
CA THR A 52 -8.57 12.76 -3.92
C THR A 52 -7.54 12.78 -2.79
N SER A 53 -7.65 13.77 -1.90
CA SER A 53 -6.88 13.81 -0.65
C SER A 53 -7.05 12.53 0.19
N ARG A 54 -8.22 11.90 0.09
CA ARG A 54 -8.50 10.59 0.70
C ARG A 54 -7.59 9.50 0.14
N LEU A 55 -7.47 9.33 -1.19
CA LEU A 55 -6.59 8.30 -1.77
C LEU A 55 -5.13 8.49 -1.35
N LYS A 56 -4.63 9.73 -1.31
CA LYS A 56 -3.26 10.03 -0.85
C LYS A 56 -3.04 9.61 0.61
N ARG A 57 -4.04 9.84 1.48
CA ARG A 57 -3.98 9.44 2.89
C ARG A 57 -4.03 7.92 3.05
N GLU A 58 -4.89 7.24 2.31
CA GLU A 58 -4.97 5.77 2.35
C GLU A 58 -3.69 5.11 1.80
N LEU A 59 -3.05 5.70 0.78
CA LEU A 59 -1.71 5.31 0.31
C LEU A 59 -0.64 5.49 1.39
N GLY A 60 -0.68 6.61 2.12
CA GLY A 60 0.21 6.83 3.26
C GLY A 60 0.02 5.78 4.35
N ALA A 61 -1.23 5.48 4.71
CA ALA A 61 -1.55 4.44 5.69
C ALA A 61 -1.12 3.03 5.24
N LEU A 62 -1.17 2.73 3.93
CA LEU A 62 -0.64 1.49 3.39
C LEU A 62 0.89 1.44 3.49
N GLU A 63 1.58 2.54 3.17
CA GLU A 63 3.04 2.62 3.31
C GLU A 63 3.46 2.46 4.78
N GLU A 64 2.79 3.14 5.72
CA GLU A 64 3.03 3.01 7.17
C GLU A 64 2.83 1.57 7.67
N LEU A 65 1.84 0.85 7.11
CA LEU A 65 1.59 -0.54 7.44
C LEU A 65 2.70 -1.46 6.94
N LEU A 66 3.12 -1.28 5.68
CA LEU A 66 4.18 -2.09 5.06
C LEU A 66 5.57 -1.75 5.63
N SER A 67 5.80 -0.51 6.05
CA SER A 67 7.05 -0.07 6.68
C SER A 67 7.18 -0.51 8.13
N LEU A 68 6.12 -1.11 8.71
CA LEU A 68 6.07 -1.53 10.10
C LEU A 68 6.34 -0.36 11.07
N GLU A 69 6.01 0.87 10.67
CA GLU A 69 6.32 2.07 11.44
C GLU A 69 5.65 2.04 12.83
N LYS A 70 4.50 1.37 12.93
CA LYS A 70 3.74 1.18 14.18
C LYS A 70 4.22 0.03 15.05
N VAL A 71 5.17 -0.81 14.59
CA VAL A 71 5.70 -1.93 15.38
C VAL A 71 6.54 -1.44 16.58
N GLN A 72 6.91 -0.16 16.60
CA GLN A 72 7.53 0.47 17.76
C GLN A 72 6.54 0.71 18.91
N ASP A 73 5.23 0.70 18.63
CA ASP A 73 4.18 0.68 19.63
C ASP A 73 3.84 -0.79 19.93
N PHE A 74 4.45 -1.31 20.99
CA PHE A 74 4.29 -2.70 21.42
C PHE A 74 2.85 -3.08 21.80
N ASP A 75 1.97 -2.10 22.05
CA ASP A 75 0.54 -2.31 22.33
C ASP A 75 -0.31 -2.31 21.04
N SER A 76 0.31 -2.12 19.86
CA SER A 76 -0.40 -2.16 18.59
C SER A 76 -0.62 -3.58 18.09
N VAL A 77 -1.76 -3.79 17.40
CA VAL A 77 -2.08 -5.08 16.76
C VAL A 77 -1.03 -5.44 15.70
N GLU A 78 -0.43 -4.43 15.08
CA GLU A 78 0.67 -4.56 14.13
C GLU A 78 1.94 -5.11 14.79
N ALA A 79 2.29 -4.68 16.01
CA ALA A 79 3.45 -5.18 16.74
C ALA A 79 3.28 -6.64 17.20
N GLU A 80 2.11 -6.98 17.75
CA GLU A 80 1.79 -8.36 18.14
C GLU A 80 1.86 -9.32 16.96
N ARG A 81 1.31 -8.92 15.79
CA ARG A 81 1.30 -9.75 14.59
C ARG A 81 2.67 -9.86 13.96
N PHE A 82 3.42 -8.77 13.90
CA PHE A 82 4.78 -8.80 13.39
C PHE A 82 5.70 -9.68 14.25
N ALA A 83 5.55 -9.65 15.58
CA ALA A 83 6.31 -10.50 16.48
C ALA A 83 6.08 -12.01 16.26
N LEU A 84 4.98 -12.38 15.60
CA LEU A 84 4.66 -13.77 15.23
C LEU A 84 5.25 -14.18 13.88
N ILE A 85 5.81 -13.25 13.10
CA ILE A 85 6.45 -13.53 11.81
C ILE A 85 7.92 -13.88 12.09
N ASP A 86 8.36 -15.05 11.61
CA ASP A 86 9.79 -15.39 11.64
C ASP A 86 10.53 -14.44 10.68
N PRO A 87 11.58 -13.73 11.13
CA PRO A 87 12.36 -12.86 10.25
C PRO A 87 13.02 -13.60 9.06
N SER A 88 13.10 -14.93 9.11
CA SER A 88 13.61 -15.80 8.05
C SER A 88 12.51 -16.28 7.10
N ASP A 89 11.25 -15.94 7.37
CA ASP A 89 10.12 -16.29 6.52
C ASP A 89 10.20 -15.49 5.20
N PRO A 90 10.09 -16.14 4.03
CA PRO A 90 10.09 -15.46 2.73
C PRO A 90 9.05 -14.35 2.60
N VAL A 91 7.97 -14.39 3.40
CA VAL A 91 6.97 -13.32 3.42
C VAL A 91 7.54 -11.96 3.83
N VAL A 92 8.62 -11.93 4.62
CA VAL A 92 9.29 -10.69 5.03
C VAL A 92 9.96 -10.04 3.81
N GLU A 93 10.61 -10.84 2.95
CA GLU A 93 11.21 -10.35 1.72
C GLU A 93 10.14 -9.81 0.76
N ASP A 94 9.01 -10.51 0.62
CA ASP A 94 7.87 -10.05 -0.19
C ASP A 94 7.32 -8.70 0.31
N ILE A 95 7.18 -8.52 1.63
CA ILE A 95 6.74 -7.26 2.23
C ILE A 95 7.72 -6.12 1.93
N CYS A 96 9.03 -6.38 2.06
CA CYS A 96 10.07 -5.41 1.73
C CYS A 96 10.02 -5.01 0.25
N LEU A 97 9.87 -5.97 -0.67
CA LEU A 97 9.76 -5.70 -2.11
C LEU A 97 8.51 -4.87 -2.44
N LEU A 98 7.38 -5.15 -1.79
CA LEU A 98 6.15 -4.37 -1.96
C LEU A 98 6.29 -2.93 -1.46
N LEU A 99 6.95 -2.74 -0.32
CA LEU A 99 7.22 -1.42 0.25
C LEU A 99 8.11 -0.59 -0.67
N ASP A 100 9.22 -1.17 -1.13
CA ASP A 100 10.17 -0.49 -2.00
C ASP A 100 9.54 -0.15 -3.35
N GLY A 101 8.80 -1.09 -3.95
CA GLY A 101 8.06 -0.85 -5.18
C GLY A 101 7.01 0.25 -5.04
N LEU A 102 6.29 0.28 -3.91
CA LEU A 102 5.32 1.34 -3.62
C LEU A 102 6.00 2.72 -3.50
N ARG A 103 7.10 2.82 -2.74
CA ARG A 103 7.88 4.05 -2.58
C ARG A 103 8.42 4.55 -3.91
N HIS A 104 8.96 3.65 -4.73
CA HIS A 104 9.46 3.97 -6.05
C HIS A 104 8.34 4.53 -6.96
N ALA A 105 7.19 3.86 -7.00
CA ALA A 105 6.04 4.30 -7.78
C ALA A 105 5.46 5.65 -7.30
N ARG A 106 5.48 5.90 -5.99
CA ARG A 106 5.11 7.20 -5.41
C ARG A 106 6.09 8.30 -5.79
N ALA A 107 7.40 8.04 -5.73
CA ALA A 107 8.43 9.01 -6.11
C ALA A 107 8.32 9.42 -7.59
N GLN A 108 8.08 8.46 -8.49
CA GLN A 108 7.86 8.75 -9.92
C GLN A 108 6.63 9.63 -10.19
N THR A 109 5.64 9.61 -9.30
CA THR A 109 4.46 10.48 -9.43
C THR A 109 4.77 11.92 -8.99
N ALA A 110 5.68 12.09 -8.03
CA ALA A 110 6.09 13.41 -7.54
C ALA A 110 7.00 14.17 -8.53
N ASP A 111 7.63 13.44 -9.46
CA ASP A 111 8.60 13.95 -10.43
C ASP A 111 7.96 14.31 -11.79
N ILE A 112 6.63 14.20 -11.93
CA ILE A 112 5.91 14.63 -13.14
C ILE A 112 5.67 16.14 -13.03
N PRO A 113 6.33 16.99 -13.84
CA PRO A 113 6.03 18.41 -13.85
C PRO A 113 4.58 18.62 -14.31
N ALA A 114 3.85 19.43 -13.54
CA ALA A 114 2.47 19.82 -13.81
C ALA A 114 2.31 20.57 -15.13
#